data_AF-A0A258MMK6-F1
#
_entry.id   AF-A0A258MMK6-F1
#
_cell.length_a   1.000
_cell.length_b   1.000
_cell.length_c   1.000
_cell.angle_alpha   90.00
_cell.angle_beta   90.00
_cell.angle_gamma   90.00
#
_symmetry.space_group_name_H-M   'P 1'
#
loop_
_entity.id
_entity.type
_entity.pdbx_description
1 polymer ?
#
loop_
_entity_poly.entity_id
_entity_poly.type
_entity_poly.pdbx_seq_one_letter_code
_entity_poly.pdbx_strand_id
1 'polypeptide(L)' 'MSRFKDIHDAWKQGFTDGWQSIKKSSIPGIPPLEDGVPAGVIDQNEYYYEKAYSLGSAAAIQANAGIVKPRPTPPVQP' A
#
# COMPACT_ATOMS: atom_id res chain seq x y z
N MET A 1 -6.29 -21.01 11.56
CA MET A 1 -4.92 -20.65 11.13
C MET A 1 -5.02 -19.33 10.40
N SER A 2 -4.44 -18.25 10.94
CA SER A 2 -4.44 -16.96 10.25
C SER A 2 -3.67 -17.09 8.93
N ARG A 3 -4.20 -16.49 7.86
CA ARG A 3 -3.62 -16.52 6.51
C ARG A 3 -2.24 -15.84 6.43
N PHE A 4 -1.87 -15.09 7.46
CA PHE A 4 -0.65 -14.29 7.55
C PHE A 4 0.23 -14.78 8.68
N LYS A 5 1.55 -14.69 8.48
CA LYS A 5 2.54 -15.13 9.49
C LYS A 5 2.55 -14.21 10.72
N ASP A 6 2.33 -12.91 10.47
CA ASP A 6 2.35 -11.84 11.47
C ASP A 6 1.69 -10.58 10.87
N ILE A 7 1.48 -9.55 11.70
CA ILE A 7 0.84 -8.29 11.28
C ILE A 7 1.65 -7.56 10.20
N HIS A 8 2.98 -7.73 10.18
CA HIS A 8 3.83 -7.10 9.18
C HIS A 8 3.69 -7.80 7.83
N ASP A 9 3.59 -9.13 7.82
CA ASP A 9 3.28 -9.91 6.62
C ASP A 9 1.89 -9.56 6.09
N ALA A 10 0.89 -9.47 6.96
CA ALA A 10 -0.47 -9.06 6.60
C ALA A 10 -0.51 -7.67 5.97
N TRP A 11 0.19 -6.70 6.58
CA TRP A 11 0.32 -5.34 6.07
C TRP A 11 0.99 -5.29 4.69
N LYS A 12 2.13 -6.01 4.53
CA LYS A 12 2.85 -6.03 3.25
C LYS A 12 2.02 -6.69 2.14
N GLN A 13 1.37 -7.81 2.43
CA GLN A 13 0.51 -8.49 1.47
C GLN A 13 -0.69 -7.62 1.12
N GLY A 14 -1.37 -7.03 2.11
CA GLY A 14 -2.49 -6.14 1.88
C GLY A 14 -2.14 -5.00 0.94
N PHE A 15 -1.07 -4.24 1.26
CA PHE A 15 -0.62 -3.12 0.41
C PHE A 15 -0.27 -3.57 -1.00
N THR A 16 0.45 -4.69 -1.12
CA THR A 16 0.85 -5.26 -2.42
C THR A 16 -0.36 -5.64 -3.26
N ASP A 17 -1.31 -6.37 -2.68
CA ASP A 17 -2.53 -6.83 -3.34
C ASP A 17 -3.40 -5.65 -3.76
N GLY A 18 -3.59 -4.66 -2.87
CA GLY A 18 -4.34 -3.44 -3.16
C GLY A 18 -3.72 -2.63 -4.28
N TRP A 19 -2.40 -2.48 -4.27
CA TRP A 19 -1.69 -1.80 -5.36
C TRP A 19 -1.86 -2.55 -6.68
N GLN A 20 -1.60 -3.86 -6.68
CA GLN A 20 -1.70 -4.68 -7.89
C GLN A 20 -3.11 -4.80 -8.45
N SER A 21 -4.14 -4.66 -7.60
CA SER A 21 -5.54 -4.63 -8.02
C SER A 21 -5.83 -3.49 -8.99
N ILE A 22 -5.16 -2.34 -8.82
CA ILE A 22 -5.33 -1.17 -9.68
C ILE A 22 -4.20 -1.06 -10.71
N LYS A 23 -2.95 -1.22 -10.28
CA LYS A 23 -1.76 -0.99 -11.09
C LYS A 23 -0.78 -2.16 -10.96
N LYS A 24 -0.66 -2.98 -12.01
CA LYS A 24 0.29 -4.10 -12.08
C LYS A 24 1.75 -3.69 -12.34
N SER A 25 2.12 -2.44 -12.03
CA SER A 25 3.50 -1.95 -12.19
C SER A 25 4.30 -2.17 -10.92
N SER A 26 5.57 -1.74 -10.93
CA SER A 26 6.41 -1.66 -9.72
C SER A 26 5.66 -1.01 -8.57
N ILE A 27 5.53 -1.76 -7.48
CA ILE A 27 4.92 -1.31 -6.24
C ILE A 27 5.87 -0.29 -5.60
N PRO A 28 5.39 0.87 -5.15
CA PRO A 28 6.21 1.82 -4.41
C PRO A 28 6.61 1.21 -3.06
N GLY A 29 7.56 1.83 -2.35
CA GLY A 29 7.92 1.39 -1.01
C GLY A 29 6.68 1.24 -0.12
N ILE A 30 6.51 0.06 0.47
CA ILE A 30 5.38 -0.23 1.35
C ILE A 30 5.50 0.69 2.57
N PRO A 31 4.45 1.45 2.91
CA PRO A 31 4.48 2.37 4.05
C PRO A 31 4.73 1.61 5.35
N PRO A 32 5.33 2.25 6.37
CA PRO A 32 5.48 1.64 7.68
C PRO A 32 4.11 1.28 8.24
N LEU A 33 4.07 0.21 9.04
CA LEU A 33 2.86 -0.24 9.69
C LEU A 33 2.37 0.87 10.63
N GLU A 34 1.12 1.29 10.45
CA GLU A 34 0.52 2.30 11.31
C GLU A 34 -0.03 1.64 12.57
N ASP A 35 0.59 1.94 13.71
CA ASP A 35 0.12 1.47 15.01
C ASP A 35 -1.25 2.04 15.37
N GLY A 36 -2.14 1.17 15.85
CA GLY A 36 -3.50 1.54 16.26
C GLY A 36 -4.53 0.56 15.74
N VAL A 37 -4.69 -0.56 16.44
CA VAL A 37 -5.82 -1.45 16.24
C VAL A 37 -6.97 -0.99 17.15
N PRO A 38 -8.18 -0.77 16.62
CA PRO A 38 -9.35 -0.45 17.42
C PRO A 38 -9.63 -1.50 18.49
N ALA A 39 -10.05 -1.06 19.68
CA ALA A 39 -10.52 -1.96 20.72
C ALA A 39 -11.74 -2.75 20.20
N GLY A 40 -11.64 -4.08 20.18
CA GLY A 40 -12.68 -4.97 19.65
C GLY A 40 -12.31 -5.71 18.37
N VAL A 41 -11.16 -5.39 17.74
CA VAL A 41 -10.62 -6.23 16.66
C VAL A 41 -10.09 -7.53 17.23
N ILE A 42 -10.65 -8.64 16.76
CA ILE A 42 -10.31 -10.00 17.21
C ILE A 42 -9.12 -10.55 16.39
N ASP A 43 -9.09 -10.28 15.08
CA ASP A 43 -7.98 -10.67 14.20
C ASP A 43 -7.23 -9.42 13.71
N GLN A 44 -6.12 -9.14 14.39
CA GLN A 44 -5.26 -8.00 14.04
C GLN A 44 -4.63 -8.16 12.66
N ASN A 45 -4.34 -9.39 12.23
CA ASN A 45 -3.72 -9.63 10.93
C ASN A 45 -4.69 -9.26 9.81
N GLU A 46 -5.94 -9.71 9.90
CA GLU A 46 -6.98 -9.37 8.93
C GLU A 46 -7.23 -7.86 8.89
N TYR A 47 -7.31 -7.21 10.05
CA TYR A 47 -7.44 -5.75 10.13
C TYR A 47 -6.28 -5.02 9.42
N TYR A 48 -5.04 -5.40 9.70
CA TYR A 48 -3.88 -4.78 9.07
C TYR A 48 -3.80 -5.07 7.57
N TYR A 49 -4.22 -6.26 7.13
CA TYR A 49 -4.32 -6.59 5.71
C TYR A 49 -5.32 -5.68 5.00
N GLU A 50 -6.55 -5.57 5.50
CA GLU A 50 -7.59 -4.74 4.88
C GLU A 50 -7.22 -3.25 4.86
N LYS A 51 -6.62 -2.77 5.96
CA LYS A 51 -6.13 -1.39 6.07
C LYS A 51 -5.02 -1.13 5.05
N ALA A 52 -4.04 -2.01 4.96
CA ALA A 52 -2.95 -1.88 4.00
C ALA A 52 -3.44 -2.02 2.56
N TYR A 53 -4.41 -2.89 2.29
CA TYR A 53 -5.04 -3.05 0.98
C TYR A 53 -5.69 -1.76 0.50
N SER A 54 -6.43 -1.09 1.38
CA SER A 54 -7.04 0.21 1.06
C SER A 54 -5.97 1.27 0.76
N LEU A 55 -4.87 1.29 1.52
CA LEU A 55 -3.73 2.19 1.27
C LEU A 55 -3.03 1.89 -0.05
N GLY A 56 -2.77 0.62 -0.36
CA GLY A 56 -2.15 0.18 -1.61
C GLY A 56 -3.00 0.56 -2.82
N SER A 57 -4.31 0.33 -2.71
CA SER A 57 -5.29 0.71 -3.73
C SER A 57 -5.33 2.23 -3.93
N ALA A 58 -5.41 3.00 -2.84
CA ALA A 58 -5.42 4.47 -2.90
C ALA A 58 -4.11 5.03 -3.49
N ALA A 59 -2.96 4.49 -3.11
CA ALA A 59 -1.67 4.87 -3.66
C ALA A 59 -1.58 4.54 -5.15
N ALA A 60 -2.09 3.37 -5.57
CA ALA A 60 -2.11 2.97 -6.96
C ALA A 60 -3.06 3.85 -7.79
N ILE A 61 -4.22 4.22 -7.24
CA ILE A 61 -5.14 5.18 -7.86
C ILE A 61 -4.45 6.53 -8.04
N GLN A 62 -3.79 7.08 -7.01
CA GLN A 62 -3.05 8.34 -7.11
C GLN A 62 -1.92 8.28 -8.15
N ALA A 63 -1.20 7.16 -8.20
CA ALA A 63 -0.14 6.92 -9.18
C ALA A 63 -0.64 6.60 -10.59
N ASN A 64 -1.88 6.12 -10.74
CA ASN A 64 -2.52 5.87 -12.02
C ASN A 64 -3.20 7.14 -12.57
N ALA A 65 -3.74 7.98 -11.68
CA ALA A 65 -4.31 9.29 -12.01
C ALA A 65 -3.26 10.34 -12.43
N GLY A 66 -1.98 9.96 -12.52
CA GLY A 66 -0.90 10.87 -12.92
C GLY A 66 -0.58 11.98 -11.90
N ILE A 67 -1.11 11.88 -10.67
CA ILE A 67 -0.93 12.90 -9.62
C ILE A 67 0.49 12.83 -9.02
N VAL A 68 1.21 11.72 -9.25
CA VAL A 68 2.67 11.69 -9.07
C VAL A 68 3.31 12.37 -10.27
N LYS A 69 3.45 13.70 -10.20
CA LYS A 69 4.17 14.51 -11.18
C LYS A 69 5.50 13.83 -11.54
N PRO A 70 5.80 13.59 -12.83
CA PRO A 70 7.17 13.33 -13.22
C PRO A 70 8.01 14.52 -12.76
N ARG A 71 9.11 14.21 -12.07
CA ARG A 71 10.18 15.16 -11.76
C ARG A 71 10.41 16.06 -12.99
N PRO A 72 10.42 17.39 -12.88
CA PRO A 72 10.74 18.24 -14.01
C PRO A 72 12.14 17.86 -14.48
N THR A 73 12.25 17.40 -15.73
CA THR A 73 13.53 17.25 -16.40
C THR A 73 14.19 18.62 -16.43
N PRO A 74 15.45 18.77 -15.97
CA PRO A 74 16.14 20.04 -16.16
C PRO A 74 16.24 20.31 -17.67
N PRO A 75 16.06 21.57 -18.11
CA PRO A 75 16.17 21.90 -19.52
C PRO A 75 17.58 21.56 -20.00
N VAL A 76 17.66 20.80 -21.11
CA VAL A 76 18.90 20.60 -21.87
C VAL A 76 19.32 21.98 -22.36
N GLN A 77 20.42 22.50 -21.83
CA GLN A 77 21.04 23.72 -22.33
C GLN A 77 21.82 23.40 -23.63
N PRO A 78 21.80 24.31 -24.63
CA PRO A 78 22.46 24.14 -25.93
C PRO A 78 23.98 24.21 -25.85
#